data_AF-A0AAE0UHZ8-F1
#
_entry.id   AF-A0AAE0UHZ8-F1
#
_cell.length_a   1.000
_cell.length_b   1.000
_cell.length_c   1.000
_cell.angle_alpha   90.00
_cell.angle_beta   90.00
_cell.angle_gamma   90.00
#
_symmetry.space_group_name_H-M   'P 1'
#
loop_
_entity.id
_entity.type
_entity.pdbx_description
1 polymer ?
#
loop_
_entity_poly.entity_id
_entity_poly.type
_entity_poly.pdbx_seq_one_letter_code
_entity_poly.pdbx_strand_id
1 'polypeptide(L)'
;MTCPWWVSSARTICQHTERKVVDFKRAQTGHSLLFIDGSSVEIVKSTKFLGVHLVENFTWSLNTNSIRKKAQQSLYFLRRLRKAHLPTPILTVFYRGTIESVLSNCITAWFGNCTLLDCKTLQQRVRTAEKIIGISVPSITDMYTTRCICKANSIVDDPTHPSHTLFTLLTSRKRY
;
A
#
# COMPACT_ATOMS: atom_id res chain seq x y z
N MET A 1 30.53 25.27 -19.07
CA MET A 1 29.36 26.16 -18.87
C MET A 1 28.16 25.29 -18.52
N THR A 2 27.90 25.09 -17.23
CA THR A 2 26.82 24.22 -16.72
C THR A 2 25.79 25.08 -15.99
N CYS A 3 24.56 25.08 -16.50
CA CYS A 3 23.46 25.91 -16.00
C CYS A 3 23.05 25.52 -14.55
N PRO A 4 22.86 26.47 -13.62
CA PRO A 4 22.81 26.19 -12.17
C PRO A 4 21.42 25.85 -11.59
N TRP A 5 20.40 25.60 -12.42
CA TRP A 5 19.00 25.57 -11.93
C TRP A 5 18.52 24.22 -11.38
N TRP A 6 19.29 23.14 -11.53
CA TRP A 6 18.92 21.82 -10.99
C TRP A 6 19.25 21.64 -9.50
N VAL A 7 20.14 22.46 -8.93
CA VAL A 7 20.62 22.27 -7.54
C VAL A 7 19.65 22.82 -6.50
N SER A 8 18.72 23.70 -6.88
CA SER A 8 17.74 24.29 -5.95
C SER A 8 16.47 23.47 -5.77
N SER A 9 16.01 22.71 -6.78
CA SER A 9 14.82 21.84 -6.63
C SER A 9 15.10 20.57 -5.83
N ALA A 10 16.34 20.06 -5.83
CA ALA A 10 16.73 18.90 -5.03
C ALA A 10 16.90 19.24 -3.53
N ARG A 11 17.12 20.52 -3.19
CA ARG A 11 17.40 20.94 -1.81
C ARG A 11 16.15 21.00 -0.93
N THR A 12 14.97 21.27 -1.51
CA THR A 12 13.71 21.38 -0.75
C THR A 12 13.11 20.02 -0.37
N ILE A 13 13.40 18.95 -1.12
CA ILE A 13 12.89 17.60 -0.81
C ILE A 13 13.63 17.00 0.41
N CYS A 14 14.88 17.39 0.64
CA CYS A 14 15.68 16.87 1.76
C CYS A 14 15.36 17.49 3.12
N GLN A 15 14.72 18.67 3.17
CA GLN A 15 14.40 19.33 4.45
C GLN A 15 13.14 18.77 5.13
N HIS A 16 12.33 17.98 4.43
CA HIS A 16 11.10 17.39 4.97
C HIS A 16 11.05 15.87 4.75
N THR A 17 12.16 15.19 5.06
CA THR A 17 12.23 13.73 5.06
C THR A 17 12.41 13.21 6.48
N GLU A 18 11.29 12.87 7.13
CA GLU A 18 11.30 12.02 8.33
C GLU A 18 11.82 10.64 7.95
N ARG A 19 13.09 10.37 8.27
CA ARG A 19 13.77 9.12 7.91
C ARG A 19 13.46 8.04 8.93
N LYS A 20 12.62 7.06 8.56
CA LYS A 20 12.42 5.85 9.36
C LYS A 20 13.56 4.87 9.10
N VAL A 21 14.37 4.60 10.12
CA VAL A 21 15.41 3.56 10.08
C VAL A 21 14.77 2.24 10.48
N VAL A 22 14.76 1.30 9.54
CA VAL A 22 14.37 -0.10 9.78
C VAL A 22 15.66 -0.87 10.04
N ASP A 23 15.92 -1.23 11.29
CA ASP A 23 17.07 -2.04 11.68
C ASP A 23 16.72 -3.53 11.58
N PHE A 24 17.44 -4.28 10.74
CA PHE A 24 17.24 -5.72 10.54
C PHE A 24 18.10 -6.57 11.49
N LYS A 25 18.74 -5.96 12.50
CA LYS A 25 19.55 -6.68 13.49
C LYS A 25 18.70 -7.64 14.33
N ARG A 26 19.23 -8.85 14.51
CA ARG A 26 18.60 -9.98 15.22
C ARG A 26 18.61 -9.84 16.75
N ALA A 27 19.23 -8.79 17.29
CA ALA A 27 19.34 -8.53 18.72
C ALA A 27 18.79 -7.13 19.04
N GLN A 28 17.85 -7.06 20.00
CA GLN A 28 17.37 -5.79 20.56
C GLN A 28 18.45 -5.18 21.45
N THR A 29 19.37 -4.43 20.86
CA THR A 29 20.15 -3.43 21.61
C THR A 29 19.37 -2.12 21.56
N GLY A 30 19.10 -1.53 22.73
CA GLY A 30 18.30 -0.31 22.87
C GLY A 30 18.63 0.75 21.81
N HIS A 31 17.59 1.32 21.21
CA HIS A 31 17.69 2.25 20.09
C HIS A 31 18.59 3.44 20.48
N SER A 32 19.80 3.46 19.94
CA SER A 32 20.69 4.62 20.05
C SER A 32 20.11 5.75 19.22
N LEU A 33 20.05 6.95 19.80
CA LEU A 33 19.59 8.16 19.12
C LEU A 33 20.44 8.38 17.86
N LEU A 34 19.79 8.40 16.70
CA LEU A 34 20.44 8.66 15.41
C LEU A 34 20.58 10.17 15.24
N PHE A 35 21.83 10.63 15.13
CA PHE A 35 22.17 12.01 14.81
C PHE A 35 22.43 12.10 13.30
N ILE A 36 21.68 12.95 12.60
CA ILE A 36 21.97 13.31 11.20
C ILE A 36 22.36 14.79 11.22
N ASP A 37 23.57 15.09 10.77
CA ASP A 37 24.10 16.46 10.64
C ASP A 37 24.04 17.28 11.95
N GLY A 38 24.41 16.65 13.07
CA GLY A 38 24.42 17.28 14.40
C GLY A 38 23.04 17.48 15.04
N SER A 39 21.96 17.10 14.36
CA SER A 39 20.58 17.22 14.84
C SER A 39 20.06 15.87 15.32
N SER A 40 19.49 15.81 16.53
CA SER A 40 18.80 14.61 17.01
C SER A 40 17.52 14.39 16.19
N VAL A 41 17.41 13.25 15.51
CA VAL A 41 16.21 12.93 14.72
C VAL A 41 15.09 12.50 15.67
N GLU A 42 13.98 13.23 15.67
CA GLU A 42 12.79 12.89 16.46
C GLU A 42 12.20 11.57 15.96
N ILE A 43 12.13 10.57 16.85
CA ILE A 43 11.50 9.29 16.54
C ILE A 43 9.99 9.48 16.56
N VAL A 44 9.39 9.68 15.39
CA VAL A 44 7.94 9.85 15.25
C VAL A 44 7.22 8.51 15.30
N LYS A 45 6.37 8.34 16.32
CA LYS A 45 5.61 7.10 16.60
C LYS A 45 4.69 6.66 15.45
N SER A 46 4.19 7.59 14.64
CA SER A 46 3.41 7.29 13.43
C SER A 46 3.59 8.37 12.36
N THR A 47 3.88 7.99 11.12
CA THR A 47 3.94 8.93 9.98
C THR A 47 3.13 8.40 8.80
N LYS A 48 2.73 9.30 7.91
CA LYS A 48 1.98 8.96 6.70
C LYS A 48 2.88 9.14 5.49
N PHE A 49 3.26 8.03 4.86
CA PHE A 49 4.09 8.05 3.66
C PHE A 49 3.30 7.47 2.47
N LEU A 50 3.20 8.22 1.38
CA LEU A 50 2.46 7.84 0.16
C LEU A 50 1.01 7.37 0.42
N GLY A 51 0.37 7.94 1.45
CA GLY A 51 -1.00 7.58 1.82
C GLY A 51 -1.15 6.37 2.74
N VAL A 52 -0.04 5.70 3.09
CA VAL A 52 0.00 4.58 4.03
C VAL A 52 0.48 5.06 5.41
N HIS A 53 -0.22 4.65 6.47
CA HIS A 53 0.21 4.95 7.84
C HIS A 53 1.25 3.93 8.30
N LEU A 54 2.48 4.40 8.54
CA LEU A 54 3.58 3.61 9.09
C LEU A 54 3.65 3.87 10.60
N VAL A 55 3.38 2.84 11.41
CA VAL A 55 3.42 2.90 12.88
C VAL A 55 4.68 2.20 13.38
N GLU A 56 5.27 2.71 14.47
CA GLU A 56 6.50 2.20 15.10
C GLU A 56 6.45 0.70 15.45
N ASN A 57 5.30 0.20 15.88
CA ASN A 57 5.08 -1.22 16.19
C ASN A 57 4.68 -2.06 14.97
N PHE A 58 4.79 -1.52 13.75
CA PHE A 58 4.33 -2.12 12.49
C PHE A 58 2.87 -2.63 12.54
N THR A 59 2.04 -2.15 13.47
CA THR A 59 0.62 -2.50 13.46
C THR A 59 -0.08 -1.77 12.34
N TRP A 60 -0.55 -2.53 11.35
CA TRP A 60 -1.28 -2.00 10.20
C TRP A 60 -2.72 -1.58 10.54
N SER A 61 -3.14 -1.72 11.80
CA SER A 61 -4.49 -1.41 12.27
C SER A 61 -4.92 0.03 12.00
N LEU A 62 -4.03 1.01 12.13
CA LEU A 62 -4.31 2.42 11.77
C LEU A 62 -4.52 2.58 10.27
N ASN A 63 -3.68 1.93 9.45
CA ASN A 63 -3.80 1.93 8.01
C ASN A 63 -5.10 1.25 7.55
N THR A 64 -5.37 0.03 8.02
CA THR A 64 -6.60 -0.72 7.74
C THR A 64 -7.84 0.07 8.17
N ASN A 65 -7.81 0.74 9.32
CA ASN A 65 -8.92 1.59 9.76
C ASN A 65 -9.14 2.79 8.84
N SER A 66 -8.07 3.44 8.39
CA SER A 66 -8.15 4.55 7.43
C SER A 66 -8.75 4.09 6.10
N ILE A 67 -8.26 2.97 5.56
CA ILE A 67 -8.77 2.33 4.34
C ILE A 67 -10.25 1.96 4.50
N ARG A 68 -10.62 1.34 5.62
CA ARG A 68 -11.99 0.96 5.95
C ARG A 68 -12.93 2.17 5.96
N LYS A 69 -12.53 3.29 6.59
CA LYS A 69 -13.34 4.51 6.64
C LYS A 69 -13.57 5.08 5.24
N LYS A 70 -12.53 5.13 4.40
CA LYS A 70 -12.65 5.57 3.00
C LYS A 70 -13.57 4.66 2.18
N ALA A 71 -13.36 3.34 2.25
CA ALA A 71 -14.21 2.37 1.57
C ALA A 71 -15.68 2.48 2.03
N GLN A 72 -15.92 2.73 3.32
CA GLN A 72 -17.26 2.95 3.85
C GLN A 72 -17.93 4.20 3.30
N GLN A 73 -17.20 5.31 3.16
CA GLN A 73 -17.71 6.53 2.52
C GLN A 73 -18.06 6.28 1.05
N SER A 74 -17.19 5.59 0.30
CA SER A 74 -17.48 5.24 -1.10
C SER A 74 -18.69 4.30 -1.23
N LEU A 75 -18.87 3.35 -0.31
CA LEU A 75 -20.06 2.49 -0.26
C LEU A 75 -21.36 3.30 -0.08
N TYR A 76 -21.33 4.38 0.69
CA TYR A 76 -22.49 5.25 0.83
C TYR A 76 -22.89 5.86 -0.52
N PHE A 77 -21.91 6.38 -1.29
CA PHE A 77 -22.17 6.89 -2.63
C PHE A 77 -22.64 5.80 -3.59
N LEU A 78 -22.03 4.61 -3.56
CA LEU A 78 -22.47 3.47 -4.38
C LEU A 78 -23.94 3.12 -4.12
N ARG A 79 -24.39 3.14 -2.86
CA ARG A 79 -25.82 2.94 -2.52
C ARG A 79 -26.72 4.03 -3.11
N ARG A 80 -26.27 5.29 -3.08
CA ARG A 80 -27.02 6.41 -3.68
C ARG A 80 -27.13 6.25 -5.19
N LEU A 81 -26.05 5.86 -5.86
CA LEU A 81 -26.04 5.59 -7.30
C LEU A 81 -26.99 4.45 -7.66
N ARG A 82 -27.01 3.37 -6.87
CA ARG A 82 -27.96 2.27 -7.06
C ARG A 82 -29.42 2.72 -6.88
N LYS A 83 -29.70 3.55 -5.87
CA LYS A 83 -31.03 4.15 -5.65
C LYS A 83 -31.47 5.07 -6.78
N ALA A 84 -30.53 5.71 -7.48
CA ALA A 84 -30.80 6.51 -8.67
C ALA A 84 -31.01 5.66 -9.95
N HIS A 85 -31.17 4.34 -9.82
CA HIS A 85 -31.40 3.40 -10.93
C HIS A 85 -30.32 3.42 -12.01
N LEU A 86 -29.08 3.75 -11.65
CA LEU A 86 -27.97 3.68 -12.59
C LEU A 86 -27.70 2.22 -13.02
N PRO A 87 -27.33 2.02 -14.30
CA PRO A 87 -27.09 0.69 -14.84
C PRO A 87 -25.84 0.07 -14.20
N THR A 88 -25.86 -1.24 -14.05
CA THR A 88 -24.82 -2.01 -13.36
C THR A 88 -23.39 -1.77 -13.88
N PRO A 89 -23.14 -1.62 -15.20
CA PRO A 89 -21.80 -1.30 -15.70
C PRO A 89 -21.21 -0.01 -15.11
N ILE A 90 -22.03 1.03 -14.92
CA ILE A 90 -21.59 2.30 -14.32
C ILE A 90 -21.24 2.09 -12.84
N LEU A 91 -22.04 1.30 -12.11
CA LEU A 91 -21.78 0.96 -10.71
C LEU A 91 -20.47 0.17 -10.57
N THR A 92 -20.19 -0.76 -11.50
CA THR A 92 -18.94 -1.52 -11.52
C THR A 92 -17.74 -0.62 -11.79
N VAL A 93 -17.82 0.32 -12.74
CA VAL A 93 -16.75 1.30 -13.00
C VAL A 93 -16.51 2.17 -11.76
N PHE A 94 -17.57 2.63 -11.11
CA PHE A 94 -17.47 3.40 -9.87
C PHE A 94 -16.78 2.58 -8.76
N TYR A 95 -17.15 1.31 -8.59
CA TYR A 95 -16.52 0.42 -7.62
C TYR A 95 -15.02 0.26 -7.88
N ARG A 96 -14.64 -0.06 -9.12
CA ARG A 96 -13.23 -0.22 -9.55
C ARG A 96 -12.42 1.04 -9.25
N GLY A 97 -12.95 2.20 -9.63
CA GLY A 97 -12.26 3.48 -9.50
C GLY A 97 -12.16 4.02 -8.06
N THR A 98 -13.05 3.64 -7.16
CA THR A 98 -13.13 4.26 -5.82
C THR A 98 -12.92 3.31 -4.66
N ILE A 99 -13.57 2.14 -4.65
CA ILE A 99 -13.48 1.19 -3.54
C ILE A 99 -12.27 0.27 -3.78
N GLU A 100 -12.19 -0.33 -4.96
CA GLU A 100 -11.11 -1.25 -5.29
C GLU A 100 -9.76 -0.51 -5.39
N SER A 101 -9.72 0.72 -5.89
CA SER A 101 -8.49 1.54 -5.89
C SER A 101 -7.98 1.81 -4.46
N VAL A 102 -8.86 2.16 -3.52
CA VAL A 102 -8.52 2.39 -2.12
C VAL A 102 -8.05 1.10 -1.43
N LEU A 103 -8.70 -0.03 -1.72
CA LEU A 103 -8.33 -1.33 -1.15
C LEU A 103 -7.02 -1.87 -1.74
N SER A 104 -6.76 -1.64 -3.02
CA SER A 104 -5.57 -2.15 -3.70
C SER A 104 -4.35 -1.22 -3.58
N ASN A 105 -4.52 0.00 -3.08
CA ASN A 105 -3.42 0.95 -2.93
C ASN A 105 -2.34 0.40 -1.98
N CYS A 106 -1.13 0.22 -2.52
CA CYS A 106 0.02 -0.35 -1.81
C CYS A 106 -0.28 -1.70 -1.12
N ILE A 107 -1.28 -2.47 -1.57
CA ILE A 107 -1.75 -3.69 -0.89
C ILE A 107 -0.63 -4.72 -0.66
N THR A 108 0.35 -4.78 -1.55
CA THR A 108 1.52 -5.67 -1.46
C THR A 108 2.42 -5.36 -0.25
N ALA A 109 2.40 -4.12 0.25
CA ALA A 109 3.26 -3.68 1.36
C ALA A 109 2.67 -4.00 2.74
N TRP A 110 1.33 -4.02 2.87
CA TRP A 110 0.67 -4.08 4.17
C TRP A 110 -0.23 -5.31 4.36
N PHE A 111 -0.84 -5.84 3.30
CA PHE A 111 -1.87 -6.89 3.45
C PHE A 111 -1.31 -8.22 3.98
N GLY A 112 -0.09 -8.59 3.58
CA GLY A 112 0.58 -9.80 4.08
C GLY A 112 0.84 -9.79 5.60
N ASN A 113 0.82 -8.61 6.22
CA ASN A 113 1.04 -8.41 7.65
C ASN A 113 -0.25 -8.05 8.42
N CYS A 114 -1.42 -8.13 7.78
CA CYS A 114 -2.70 -7.84 8.43
C CYS A 114 -3.18 -9.01 9.30
N THR A 115 -3.94 -8.67 10.36
CA THR A 115 -4.62 -9.68 11.16
C THR A 115 -5.79 -10.30 10.39
N LEU A 116 -6.19 -11.53 10.75
CA LEU A 116 -7.37 -12.17 10.16
C LEU A 116 -8.65 -11.34 10.34
N LEU A 117 -8.76 -10.61 11.45
CA LEU A 117 -9.89 -9.71 11.72
C LEU A 117 -9.93 -8.54 10.74
N ASP A 118 -8.79 -7.92 10.49
CA ASP A 118 -8.65 -6.83 9.53
C ASP A 118 -9.02 -7.30 8.11
N CYS A 119 -8.48 -8.45 7.70
CA CYS A 119 -8.79 -9.07 6.40
C CYS A 119 -10.29 -9.33 6.24
N LYS A 120 -10.94 -9.93 7.26
CA LYS A 120 -12.40 -10.15 7.26
C LYS A 120 -13.19 -8.85 7.16
N THR A 121 -12.74 -7.82 7.87
CA THR A 121 -13.42 -6.51 7.90
C THR A 121 -13.37 -5.82 6.54
N LEU A 122 -12.23 -5.88 5.85
CA LEU A 122 -12.07 -5.34 4.51
C LEU A 122 -12.85 -6.17 3.48
N GLN A 123 -12.81 -7.50 3.57
CA GLN A 123 -13.60 -8.40 2.72
C GLN A 123 -15.11 -8.13 2.86
N GLN A 124 -15.59 -7.75 4.05
CA GLN A 124 -16.98 -7.38 4.24
C GLN A 124 -17.37 -6.13 3.43
N ARG A 125 -16.45 -5.18 3.22
CA ARG A 125 -16.70 -4.00 2.38
C ARG A 125 -16.87 -4.42 0.91
N VAL A 126 -16.01 -5.32 0.44
CA VAL A 126 -16.12 -5.93 -0.90
C VAL A 126 -17.46 -6.65 -1.07
N ARG A 127 -17.82 -7.54 -0.14
CA ARG A 127 -19.12 -8.25 -0.17
C ARG A 127 -20.33 -7.31 -0.13
N THR A 128 -20.21 -6.18 0.56
CA THR A 128 -21.28 -5.18 0.59
C THR A 128 -21.43 -4.51 -0.77
N ALA A 129 -20.32 -4.17 -1.43
CA ALA A 129 -20.36 -3.63 -2.79
C ALA A 129 -20.94 -4.64 -3.79
N GLU A 130 -20.49 -5.90 -3.71
CA GLU A 130 -20.98 -7.03 -4.51
C GLU A 130 -22.51 -7.13 -4.46
N LYS A 131 -23.08 -7.08 -3.24
CA LYS A 131 -24.54 -7.10 -3.01
C LYS A 131 -25.27 -5.90 -3.61
N ILE A 132 -24.65 -4.71 -3.60
CA ILE A 132 -25.26 -3.49 -4.14
C ILE A 132 -25.26 -3.51 -5.67
N ILE A 133 -24.16 -3.98 -6.27
CA ILE A 133 -23.96 -4.02 -7.72
C ILE A 133 -24.75 -5.20 -8.32
N GLY A 134 -24.79 -6.34 -7.62
CA GLY A 134 -25.41 -7.58 -8.12
C GLY A 134 -24.51 -8.37 -9.07
N ILE A 135 -23.20 -8.10 -9.08
CA ILE A 135 -22.19 -8.82 -9.86
C ILE A 135 -21.09 -9.27 -8.91
N SER A 136 -20.55 -10.47 -9.15
CA SER A 136 -19.41 -10.95 -8.37
C SER A 136 -18.14 -10.14 -8.66
N VAL A 137 -17.46 -9.73 -7.60
CA VAL A 137 -16.22 -8.94 -7.65
C VAL A 137 -15.08 -9.74 -7.00
N PRO A 138 -13.81 -9.54 -7.41
CA PRO A 138 -12.67 -10.23 -6.82
C PRO A 138 -12.60 -10.04 -5.31
N SER A 139 -12.20 -11.09 -4.57
CA SER A 139 -11.97 -10.94 -3.13
C SER A 139 -10.74 -10.08 -2.86
N ILE A 140 -10.62 -9.52 -1.66
CA ILE A 140 -9.43 -8.73 -1.32
C ILE A 140 -8.15 -9.57 -1.39
N THR A 141 -8.24 -10.87 -1.10
CA THR A 141 -7.13 -11.80 -1.24
C THR A 141 -6.75 -11.97 -2.72
N ASP A 142 -7.73 -12.11 -3.62
CA ASP A 142 -7.46 -12.22 -5.06
C ASP A 142 -6.83 -10.95 -5.62
N MET A 143 -7.27 -9.78 -5.14
CA MET A 143 -6.66 -8.50 -5.48
C MET A 143 -5.20 -8.45 -5.02
N TYR A 144 -4.93 -8.92 -3.80
CA TYR A 144 -3.57 -8.99 -3.26
C TYR A 144 -2.69 -9.94 -4.07
N THR A 145 -3.13 -11.16 -4.33
CA THR A 145 -2.36 -12.16 -5.08
C THR A 145 -2.08 -11.68 -6.51
N THR A 146 -3.09 -11.13 -7.18
CA THR A 146 -2.95 -10.55 -8.53
C THR A 146 -1.91 -9.43 -8.53
N ARG A 147 -1.96 -8.52 -7.55
CA ARG A 147 -0.98 -7.41 -7.45
C ARG A 147 0.43 -7.91 -7.14
N CYS A 148 0.59 -8.92 -6.29
CA CYS A 148 1.87 -9.54 -6.01
C CYS A 148 2.46 -10.20 -7.26
N ILE A 149 1.65 -10.95 -8.02
CA ILE A 149 2.08 -11.60 -9.26
C ILE A 149 2.47 -10.55 -10.31
N CYS A 150 1.64 -9.54 -10.55
CA CYS A 150 1.98 -8.48 -11.50
C CYS A 150 3.26 -7.74 -11.11
N LYS A 151 3.48 -7.50 -9.81
CA LYS A 151 4.70 -6.86 -9.33
C LYS A 151 5.92 -7.76 -9.49
N ALA A 152 5.80 -9.05 -9.21
CA ALA A 152 6.86 -10.03 -9.43
C ALA A 152 7.22 -10.13 -10.91
N ASN A 153 6.22 -10.26 -11.79
CA ASN A 153 6.44 -10.29 -13.25
C ASN A 153 7.13 -9.00 -13.72
N SER A 154 6.69 -7.83 -13.25
CA SER A 154 7.35 -6.56 -13.57
C SER A 154 8.81 -6.48 -13.12
N ILE A 155 9.22 -7.21 -12.07
CA ILE A 155 10.61 -7.29 -11.63
C ILE A 155 11.40 -8.29 -12.48
N VAL A 156 10.78 -9.42 -12.83
CA VAL A 156 11.36 -10.44 -13.73
C VAL A 156 11.57 -9.87 -15.13
N ASP A 157 10.62 -9.10 -15.64
CA ASP A 157 10.66 -8.55 -16.99
C ASP A 157 11.60 -7.34 -17.14
N ASP A 158 12.05 -6.74 -16.02
CA ASP A 158 12.95 -5.59 -15.99
C ASP A 158 14.34 -5.99 -15.45
N PRO A 159 15.34 -6.24 -16.33
CA PRO A 159 16.70 -6.57 -15.92
C PRO A 159 17.41 -5.47 -15.14
N THR A 160 16.96 -4.21 -15.25
CA THR A 160 17.56 -3.08 -14.55
C THR A 160 17.02 -2.91 -13.14
N HIS A 161 15.97 -3.65 -12.78
CA HIS A 161 15.36 -3.55 -11.47
C HIS A 161 16.33 -4.04 -10.38
N PRO A 162 16.53 -3.30 -9.27
CA PRO A 162 17.48 -3.68 -8.21
C PRO A 162 17.24 -5.07 -7.62
N SER A 163 16.00 -5.51 -7.61
CA SER A 163 15.58 -6.83 -7.11
C SER A 163 15.51 -7.92 -8.19
N HIS A 164 15.85 -7.64 -9.45
CA HIS A 164 15.77 -8.62 -10.55
C HIS A 164 16.59 -9.89 -10.25
N THR A 165 17.77 -9.72 -9.65
CA THR A 165 18.65 -10.81 -9.21
C THR A 165 18.05 -11.70 -8.13
N LEU A 166 17.01 -11.26 -7.41
CA LEU A 166 16.29 -12.09 -6.43
C LEU A 166 15.24 -12.99 -7.09
N PHE A 167 14.92 -12.75 -8.36
CA PHE A 167 13.95 -13.54 -9.13
C PHE A 167 14.62 -14.30 -10.29
N THR A 168 15.95 -14.40 -10.31
CA THR A 168 16.65 -15.25 -11.28
C THR A 168 16.56 -16.72 -10.87
N LEU A 169 16.09 -17.56 -11.78
CA LEU A 169 15.99 -19.01 -11.57
C LEU A 169 17.32 -19.60 -11.09
N LEU A 170 17.32 -20.20 -9.90
CA LEU A 170 18.47 -20.94 -9.41
C LEU A 170 18.74 -22.15 -10.32
N THR A 171 20.00 -22.55 -10.46
CA THR A 171 20.48 -23.66 -11.32
C THR A 171 19.78 -25.00 -11.09
N SER A 172 19.14 -25.18 -9.93
CA SER A 172 18.25 -26.32 -9.61
C SER A 172 16.96 -26.36 -10.46
N ARG A 173 16.61 -25.28 -11.18
CA ARG A 173 15.35 -25.05 -11.93
C ARG A 173 14.05 -25.24 -11.14
N LYS A 174 14.12 -25.53 -9.84
CA LYS A 174 12.95 -25.82 -9.00
C LYS A 174 12.42 -24.62 -8.24
N ARG A 175 13.18 -23.52 -8.15
CA ARG A 175 12.82 -22.29 -7.41
C ARG A 175 13.47 -21.06 -8.06
N TYR A 176 12.76 -19.94 -7.94
CA TYR A 176 13.34 -18.59 -8.06
C TYR A 176 14.16 -18.29 -6.81
#